data_AF-A0A388NVZ7-F1
#
_entry.id   AF-A0A388NVZ7-F1
#
_cell.length_a   1.000
_cell.length_b   1.000
_cell.length_c   1.000
_cell.angle_alpha   90.00
_cell.angle_beta   90.00
_cell.angle_gamma   90.00
#
_symmetry.space_group_name_H-M   'P 1'
#
loop_
_entity.id
_entity.type
_entity.pdbx_description
1 polymer ?
#
loop_
_entity_poly.entity_id
_entity_poly.type
_entity_poly.pdbx_seq_one_letter_code
_entity_poly.pdbx_strand_id
1 'polypeptide(L)'
;MRSTENAQPALGTVSLAYMAVLAAAGVQPELTGGHSFGEIVALHAAGVLERTDCLRLSRKRGELMAEVSRVHPGAMTAVVHPAEKLAALLTGELAACVIANYNSPQQSVVAGPLLVIERLEALLAREKVVFRRLPVATAFHSVAVSPACEPLQKFLGGIKFGQPQLPVYNNTSAAPYSGDAKAMRTMLAAQLAQPVQFAQQLQQMQAAGGRIFIEVGAGAVLSGLVRQTLGDAATAIALNPAGQPADVGLLSGLARLAVAGLAVNWDFLWDGYRVPVPEPKLSAAALPVGGYNIGRPYPPRSGVKTAAVLENAPAPHVTQASAAPGVARMPAAPVAAAQAAAAAPQSAAPARLAAAMLWRAHMKRSCAQ
;
A
#
# COMPACT_ATOMS: atom_id res chain seq x y z
N MET A 1 13.55 5.02 -6.21
CA MET A 1 14.04 5.79 -5.04
C MET A 1 14.56 4.81 -4.00
N ARG A 2 15.81 4.92 -3.53
CA ARG A 2 16.41 3.95 -2.58
C ARG A 2 16.68 4.51 -1.19
N SER A 3 16.85 5.82 -1.03
CA SER A 3 17.14 6.40 0.29
C SER A 3 15.88 6.53 1.15
N THR A 4 16.01 6.24 2.45
CA THR A 4 14.90 6.12 3.40
C THR A 4 14.11 7.41 3.55
N GLU A 5 14.80 8.56 3.54
CA GLU A 5 14.26 9.92 3.62
C GLU A 5 13.39 10.32 2.43
N ASN A 6 13.56 9.64 1.30
CA ASN A 6 12.77 9.83 0.09
C ASN A 6 11.69 8.73 -0.05
N ALA A 7 12.02 7.50 0.34
CA ALA A 7 11.12 6.37 0.23
C ALA A 7 9.89 6.49 1.15
N GLN A 8 10.07 6.90 2.42
CA GLN A 8 8.95 7.02 3.36
C GLN A 8 7.89 8.05 2.94
N PRO A 9 8.23 9.31 2.61
CA PRO A 9 7.22 10.27 2.15
C PRO A 9 6.59 9.83 0.81
N ALA A 10 7.34 9.20 -0.11
CA ALA A 10 6.76 8.68 -1.34
C ALA A 10 5.72 7.56 -1.08
N LEU A 11 6.04 6.63 -0.17
CA LEU A 11 5.10 5.59 0.27
C LEU A 11 3.88 6.19 0.94
N GLY A 12 4.06 7.21 1.80
CA GLY A 12 2.97 7.97 2.40
C GLY A 12 2.06 8.57 1.33
N THR A 13 2.62 9.32 0.38
CA THR A 13 1.85 9.95 -0.71
C THR A 13 1.06 8.93 -1.54
N VAL A 14 1.70 7.84 -1.96
CA VAL A 14 1.02 6.77 -2.72
C VAL A 14 -0.11 6.18 -1.89
N SER A 15 0.15 5.88 -0.62
CA SER A 15 -0.84 5.31 0.30
C SER A 15 -2.06 6.22 0.49
N LEU A 16 -1.85 7.52 0.64
CA LEU A 16 -2.90 8.52 0.74
C LEU A 16 -3.71 8.62 -0.56
N ALA A 17 -3.06 8.51 -1.72
CA ALA A 17 -3.74 8.52 -3.01
C ALA A 17 -4.66 7.30 -3.18
N TYR A 18 -4.18 6.09 -2.87
CA TYR A 18 -5.02 4.89 -2.91
C TYR A 18 -6.19 4.95 -1.92
N MET A 19 -5.98 5.50 -0.74
CA MET A 19 -7.05 5.69 0.23
C MET A 19 -8.09 6.71 -0.24
N ALA A 20 -7.68 7.78 -0.92
CA ALA A 20 -8.61 8.72 -1.54
C ALA A 20 -9.48 8.04 -2.61
N VAL A 21 -8.91 7.13 -3.40
CA VAL A 21 -9.67 6.33 -4.37
C VAL A 21 -10.66 5.40 -3.66
N LEU A 22 -10.23 4.69 -2.62
CA LEU A 22 -11.13 3.83 -1.83
C LEU A 22 -12.30 4.63 -1.26
N ALA A 23 -12.03 5.81 -0.71
CA ALA A 23 -13.06 6.70 -0.19
C ALA A 23 -14.05 7.15 -1.27
N ALA A 24 -13.56 7.52 -2.47
CA ALA A 24 -14.40 7.85 -3.63
C ALA A 24 -15.24 6.65 -4.11
N ALA A 25 -14.67 5.45 -4.01
CA ALA A 25 -15.35 4.19 -4.29
C ALA A 25 -16.29 3.74 -3.15
N GLY A 26 -16.47 4.54 -2.09
CA GLY A 26 -17.35 4.23 -0.95
C GLY A 26 -16.81 3.15 0.00
N VAL A 27 -15.56 2.73 -0.15
CA VAL A 27 -14.92 1.72 0.70
C VAL A 27 -14.26 2.40 1.89
N GLN A 28 -14.74 2.10 3.09
CA GLN A 28 -14.22 2.62 4.36
C GLN A 28 -13.67 1.48 5.24
N PRO A 29 -12.56 1.70 5.98
CA PRO A 29 -12.07 0.72 6.95
C PRO A 29 -12.92 0.73 8.23
N GLU A 30 -12.99 -0.42 8.90
CA GLU A 30 -13.50 -0.54 10.28
C GLU A 30 -12.38 -0.80 11.28
N LEU A 31 -11.24 -1.30 10.82
CA LEU A 31 -10.01 -1.50 11.60
C LEU A 31 -8.81 -1.07 10.75
N THR A 32 -7.81 -0.43 11.36
CA THR A 32 -6.56 -0.11 10.66
C THR A 32 -5.35 -0.63 11.41
N GLY A 33 -4.35 -1.03 10.63
CA GLY A 33 -3.04 -1.44 11.10
C GLY A 33 -2.00 -1.15 10.02
N GLY A 34 -0.72 -1.17 10.36
CA GLY A 34 0.33 -0.93 9.38
C GLY A 34 1.61 -1.60 9.83
N HIS A 35 2.48 -1.96 8.89
CA HIS A 35 3.77 -2.57 9.17
C HIS A 35 4.87 -1.51 9.21
N SER A 36 5.51 -1.34 10.36
CA SER A 36 6.55 -0.35 10.61
C SER A 36 6.08 1.06 10.22
N PHE A 37 6.58 1.60 9.11
CA PHE A 37 6.17 2.88 8.55
C PHE A 37 4.64 2.99 8.35
N GLY A 38 3.99 1.89 7.97
CA GLY A 38 2.55 1.87 7.66
C GLY A 38 1.67 2.32 8.83
N GLU A 39 2.16 2.24 10.06
CA GLU A 39 1.45 2.68 11.27
C GLU A 39 1.10 4.18 11.23
N ILE A 40 1.94 5.01 10.62
CA ILE A 40 1.66 6.44 10.40
C ILE A 40 0.43 6.62 9.50
N VAL A 41 0.34 5.83 8.43
CA VAL A 41 -0.79 5.91 7.50
C VAL A 41 -2.05 5.34 8.14
N ALA A 42 -1.94 4.27 8.93
CA ALA A 42 -3.07 3.70 9.67
C ALA A 42 -3.66 4.69 10.69
N LEU A 43 -2.81 5.47 11.37
CA LEU A 43 -3.23 6.57 12.26
C LEU A 43 -3.97 7.67 11.49
N HIS A 44 -3.50 8.05 10.29
CA HIS A 44 -4.21 8.99 9.44
C HIS A 44 -5.57 8.44 8.99
N ALA A 45 -5.64 7.19 8.57
CA ALA A 45 -6.88 6.53 8.14
C ALA A 45 -7.95 6.49 9.25
N ALA A 46 -7.54 6.50 10.52
CA ALA A 46 -8.44 6.57 11.67
C ALA A 46 -8.72 8.00 12.17
N GLY A 47 -8.29 9.03 11.45
CA GLY A 47 -8.52 10.43 11.80
C GLY A 47 -7.61 10.98 12.91
N VAL A 48 -6.58 10.25 13.33
CA VAL A 48 -5.63 10.71 14.37
C VAL A 48 -4.69 11.79 13.82
N LEU A 49 -4.23 11.61 12.59
CA LEU A 49 -3.32 12.54 11.92
C LEU A 49 -4.04 13.22 10.77
N GLU A 50 -3.82 14.52 10.60
CA GLU A 50 -4.20 15.20 9.36
C GLU A 50 -3.30 14.76 8.20
N ARG A 51 -3.81 14.89 6.97
CA ARG A 51 -3.08 14.50 5.74
C ARG A 51 -1.70 15.15 5.65
N THR A 52 -1.62 16.44 5.95
CA THR A 52 -0.38 17.23 5.93
C THR A 52 0.61 16.72 6.98
N ASP A 53 0.15 16.46 8.19
CA ASP A 53 1.00 15.95 9.27
C ASP A 53 1.44 14.51 9.05
N CYS A 54 0.61 13.67 8.43
CA CYS A 54 1.01 12.33 7.97
C CYS A 54 2.22 12.40 7.03
N LEU A 55 2.22 13.31 6.06
CA LEU A 55 3.33 13.49 5.12
C LEU A 55 4.56 14.12 5.78
N ARG A 56 4.39 15.13 6.64
CA ARG A 56 5.48 15.76 7.40
C ARG A 56 6.17 14.75 8.31
N LEU A 57 5.39 13.93 9.02
CA LEU A 57 5.90 12.85 9.86
C LEU A 57 6.62 11.77 9.04
N SER A 58 6.05 11.40 7.88
CA SER A 58 6.68 10.44 6.97
C SER A 58 8.06 10.92 6.51
N ARG A 59 8.18 12.20 6.15
CA ARG A 59 9.46 12.81 5.79
C ARG A 59 10.42 12.82 6.99
N LYS A 60 9.98 13.34 8.13
CA LYS A 60 10.85 13.50 9.31
C LYS A 60 11.37 12.16 9.83
N ARG A 61 10.51 11.14 9.90
CA ARG A 61 10.91 9.78 10.27
C ARG A 61 11.94 9.23 9.29
N GLY A 62 11.73 9.43 8.00
CA GLY A 62 12.69 9.03 6.96
C GLY A 62 14.06 9.69 7.13
N GLU A 63 14.11 11.00 7.40
CA GLU A 63 15.34 11.75 7.64
C GLU A 63 16.10 11.25 8.87
N LEU A 64 15.41 11.10 10.01
CA LEU A 64 16.03 10.62 11.25
C LEU A 64 16.57 9.18 11.09
N MET A 65 15.82 8.32 10.42
CA MET A 65 16.27 6.95 10.13
C MET A 65 17.48 6.92 9.18
N ALA A 66 17.53 7.83 8.20
CA ALA A 66 18.66 7.95 7.30
C ALA A 66 19.92 8.48 8.00
N GLU A 67 19.77 9.47 8.89
CA GLU A 67 20.84 10.01 9.72
C GLU A 67 21.46 8.93 10.61
N VAL A 68 20.63 8.22 11.37
CA VAL A 68 21.07 7.10 12.21
C VAL A 68 21.74 6.00 11.39
N SER A 69 21.22 5.68 10.19
CA SER A 69 21.81 4.64 9.34
C SER A 69 23.26 4.94 8.93
N ARG A 70 23.67 6.22 8.90
CA ARG A 70 25.06 6.61 8.58
C ARG A 70 26.00 6.42 9.76
N VAL A 71 25.49 6.54 10.99
CA VAL A 71 26.29 6.48 12.23
C VAL A 71 26.31 5.05 12.80
N HIS A 72 25.20 4.33 12.68
CA HIS A 72 25.02 2.98 13.20
C HIS A 72 24.71 2.01 12.06
N PRO A 73 25.74 1.55 11.32
CA PRO A 73 25.55 0.59 10.25
C PRO A 73 25.09 -0.76 10.81
N GLY A 74 24.28 -1.46 10.04
CA GLY A 74 23.74 -2.76 10.43
C GLY A 74 23.07 -3.44 9.25
N ALA A 75 22.60 -4.65 9.49
CA ALA A 75 21.91 -5.45 8.48
C ALA A 75 20.63 -6.05 9.04
N MET A 76 19.74 -6.41 8.13
CA MET A 76 18.53 -7.16 8.45
C MET A 76 18.36 -8.31 7.46
N THR A 77 17.95 -9.46 7.97
CA THR A 77 17.73 -10.68 7.17
C THR A 77 16.37 -11.26 7.49
N ALA A 78 15.54 -11.40 6.46
CA ALA A 78 14.28 -12.13 6.56
C ALA A 78 14.57 -13.63 6.56
N VAL A 79 14.02 -14.36 7.52
CA VAL A 79 14.24 -15.79 7.73
C VAL A 79 12.88 -16.48 7.73
N VAL A 80 12.75 -17.53 6.93
CA VAL A 80 11.57 -18.39 6.92
C VAL A 80 11.76 -19.47 7.98
N HIS A 81 11.44 -19.12 9.22
CA HIS A 81 11.60 -19.97 10.38
C HIS A 81 10.69 -19.52 11.53
N PRO A 82 10.16 -20.44 12.37
CA PRO A 82 9.46 -20.07 13.60
C PRO A 82 10.30 -19.18 14.50
N ALA A 83 9.67 -18.15 15.08
CA ALA A 83 10.35 -17.13 15.86
C ALA A 83 10.97 -17.69 17.14
N GLU A 84 10.32 -18.64 17.80
CA GLU A 84 10.80 -19.28 19.03
C GLU A 84 12.09 -20.05 18.78
N LYS A 85 12.12 -20.80 17.68
CA LYS A 85 13.32 -21.54 17.29
C LYS A 85 14.43 -20.60 16.82
N LEU A 86 14.08 -19.52 16.12
CA LEU A 86 15.06 -18.52 15.71
C LEU A 86 15.67 -17.82 16.92
N ALA A 87 14.87 -17.47 17.94
CA ALA A 87 15.34 -16.87 19.17
C ALA A 87 16.35 -17.76 19.91
N ALA A 88 16.15 -19.09 19.90
CA ALA A 88 17.11 -20.04 20.47
C ALA A 88 18.49 -20.01 19.77
N LEU A 89 18.54 -19.64 18.48
CA LEU A 89 19.79 -19.46 17.74
C LEU A 89 20.50 -18.13 18.07
N LEU A 90 19.77 -17.11 18.55
CA LEU A 90 20.32 -15.77 18.82
C LEU A 90 20.98 -15.67 20.20
N THR A 91 21.87 -16.62 20.49
CA THR A 91 22.64 -16.68 21.74
C THR A 91 24.14 -16.68 21.46
N GLY A 92 24.98 -16.53 22.49
CA GLY A 92 26.43 -16.52 22.35
C GLY A 92 26.92 -15.48 21.35
N GLU A 93 27.63 -15.91 20.30
CA GLU A 93 28.14 -15.02 19.24
C GLU A 93 27.04 -14.29 18.45
N LEU A 94 25.81 -14.78 18.48
CA LEU A 94 24.66 -14.19 17.80
C LEU A 94 23.79 -13.32 18.73
N ALA A 95 24.16 -13.17 20.01
CA ALA A 95 23.38 -12.43 21.00
C ALA A 95 23.23 -10.92 20.69
N ALA A 96 24.05 -10.36 19.81
CA ALA A 96 23.93 -8.98 19.34
C ALA A 96 22.82 -8.80 18.29
N CYS A 97 22.22 -9.88 17.80
CA CYS A 97 21.06 -9.85 16.92
C CYS A 97 19.76 -9.90 17.71
N VAL A 98 18.73 -9.26 17.19
CA VAL A 98 17.37 -9.28 17.73
C VAL A 98 16.36 -9.63 16.64
N ILE A 99 15.22 -10.21 17.01
CA ILE A 99 14.09 -10.34 16.10
C ILE A 99 13.40 -8.96 16.03
N ALA A 100 13.57 -8.29 14.89
CA ALA A 100 13.04 -6.96 14.61
C ALA A 100 11.59 -7.01 14.11
N ASN A 101 11.20 -8.07 13.40
CA ASN A 101 9.83 -8.23 12.92
C ASN A 101 9.35 -9.67 13.07
N TYR A 102 8.17 -9.84 13.68
CA TYR A 102 7.41 -11.08 13.73
C TYR A 102 6.31 -10.99 12.66
N ASN A 103 6.64 -11.38 11.41
CA ASN A 103 5.82 -11.08 10.24
C ASN A 103 4.71 -12.10 9.98
N SER A 104 4.99 -13.38 10.23
CA SER A 104 4.03 -14.49 10.17
C SER A 104 4.55 -15.63 11.06
N PRO A 105 3.75 -16.67 11.36
CA PRO A 105 4.18 -17.80 12.20
C PRO A 105 5.47 -18.49 11.71
N GLN A 106 5.76 -18.38 10.42
CA GLN A 106 6.94 -19.00 9.78
C GLN A 106 7.90 -17.96 9.19
N GLN A 107 7.72 -16.66 9.44
CA GLN A 107 8.62 -15.62 8.92
C GLN A 107 8.91 -14.59 9.99
N SER A 108 10.21 -14.47 10.31
CA SER A 108 10.76 -13.40 11.16
C SER A 108 11.87 -12.62 10.45
N VAL A 109 12.14 -11.39 10.89
CA VAL A 109 13.30 -10.61 10.41
C VAL A 109 14.25 -10.40 11.56
N VAL A 110 15.50 -10.80 11.38
CA VAL A 110 16.57 -10.57 12.35
C VAL A 110 17.32 -9.32 11.96
N ALA A 111 17.64 -8.48 12.94
CA ALA A 111 18.40 -7.26 12.79
C ALA A 111 19.61 -7.27 13.73
N GLY A 112 20.74 -6.74 13.29
CA GLY A 112 21.94 -6.63 14.13
C GLY A 112 23.15 -6.09 13.37
N PRO A 113 24.33 -6.12 14.00
CA PRO A 113 25.59 -5.76 13.35
C PRO A 113 25.84 -6.62 12.10
N LEU A 114 26.41 -6.02 11.06
CA LEU A 114 26.61 -6.67 9.75
C LEU A 114 27.32 -8.02 9.88
N LEU A 115 28.45 -8.07 10.60
CA LEU A 115 29.25 -9.29 10.75
C LEU A 115 28.50 -10.39 11.52
N VAL A 116 27.63 -10.02 12.46
CA VAL A 116 26.84 -10.99 13.25
C VAL A 116 25.70 -11.55 12.39
N ILE A 117 25.08 -10.71 11.56
CA ILE A 117 24.10 -11.15 10.55
C ILE A 117 24.75 -12.10 9.53
N GLU A 118 25.97 -11.84 9.07
CA GLU A 118 26.69 -12.74 8.16
C GLU A 118 26.99 -14.11 8.80
N ARG A 119 27.32 -14.15 10.09
CA ARG A 119 27.46 -15.41 10.84
C ARG A 119 26.14 -16.16 10.94
N LEU A 120 25.05 -15.46 11.25
CA LEU A 120 23.70 -16.03 11.25
C LEU A 120 23.36 -16.63 9.88
N GLU A 121 23.60 -15.89 8.79
CA GLU A 121 23.32 -16.36 7.43
C GLU A 121 24.14 -17.61 7.06
N ALA A 122 25.40 -17.69 7.49
CA ALA A 122 26.22 -18.88 7.31
C ALA A 122 25.67 -20.08 8.09
N LEU A 123 25.19 -19.87 9.32
CA LEU A 123 24.53 -20.91 10.11
C LEU A 123 23.23 -21.39 9.43
N LEU A 124 22.36 -20.45 9.05
CA LEU A 124 21.10 -20.75 8.36
C LEU A 124 21.33 -21.51 7.05
N ALA A 125 22.38 -21.17 6.30
CA ALA A 125 22.76 -21.90 5.08
C ALA A 125 23.18 -23.34 5.38
N ARG A 126 23.95 -23.58 6.44
CA ARG A 126 24.34 -24.94 6.88
C ARG A 126 23.12 -25.77 7.30
N GLU A 127 22.16 -25.14 7.95
CA GLU A 127 20.90 -25.75 8.38
C GLU A 127 19.83 -25.82 7.28
N LYS A 128 20.14 -25.32 6.06
CA LYS A 128 19.23 -25.27 4.91
C LYS A 128 17.93 -24.49 5.19
N VAL A 129 17.99 -23.51 6.08
CA VAL A 129 16.89 -22.59 6.35
C VAL A 129 16.85 -21.52 5.26
N VAL A 130 15.66 -21.22 4.73
CA VAL A 130 15.49 -20.21 3.69
C VAL A 130 15.59 -18.81 4.31
N PHE A 131 16.47 -17.97 3.77
CA PHE A 131 16.63 -16.58 4.21
C PHE A 131 16.92 -15.63 3.04
N ARG A 132 16.75 -14.34 3.29
CA ARG A 132 17.04 -13.26 2.34
C ARG A 132 17.50 -11.99 3.05
N ARG A 133 18.70 -11.52 2.71
CA ARG A 133 19.19 -10.19 3.13
C ARG A 133 18.29 -9.09 2.60
N LEU A 134 17.88 -8.17 3.48
CA LEU A 134 17.10 -7.00 3.12
C LEU A 134 18.04 -5.86 2.65
N PRO A 135 17.65 -5.09 1.61
CA PRO A 135 18.47 -4.00 1.09
C PRO A 135 18.34 -2.74 1.95
N VAL A 136 18.78 -2.83 3.20
CA VAL A 136 18.76 -1.75 4.20
C VAL A 136 20.18 -1.52 4.75
N ALA A 137 20.46 -0.29 5.16
CA ALA A 137 21.78 0.12 5.63
C ALA A 137 21.95 0.06 7.17
N THR A 138 20.87 -0.26 7.90
CA THR A 138 20.90 -0.35 9.36
C THR A 138 19.94 -1.43 9.88
N ALA A 139 20.09 -1.74 11.16
CA ALA A 139 19.27 -2.69 11.91
C ALA A 139 18.02 -1.98 12.47
N PHE A 140 17.01 -1.73 11.63
CA PHE A 140 15.75 -1.11 12.08
C PHE A 140 15.02 -1.99 13.12
N HIS A 141 14.23 -1.36 14.00
CA HIS A 141 13.52 -2.05 15.10
C HIS A 141 14.46 -2.77 16.07
N SER A 142 15.62 -2.14 16.32
CA SER A 142 16.62 -2.57 17.30
C SER A 142 17.18 -1.37 18.04
N VAL A 143 18.02 -1.62 19.05
CA VAL A 143 18.71 -0.56 19.80
C VAL A 143 19.55 0.36 18.91
N ALA A 144 20.00 -0.12 17.75
CA ALA A 144 20.79 0.65 16.79
C ALA A 144 20.08 1.93 16.32
N VAL A 145 18.74 1.96 16.38
CA VAL A 145 17.93 3.11 15.97
C VAL A 145 17.29 3.88 17.12
N SER A 146 17.63 3.53 18.36
CA SER A 146 17.17 4.26 19.54
C SER A 146 17.52 5.77 19.55
N PRO A 147 18.66 6.23 18.98
CA PRO A 147 18.97 7.67 18.95
C PRO A 147 17.97 8.51 18.14
N ALA A 148 17.20 7.90 17.24
CA ALA A 148 16.14 8.59 16.50
C ALA A 148 14.83 8.77 17.30
N CYS A 149 14.65 8.05 18.42
CA CYS A 149 13.39 8.04 19.17
C CYS A 149 13.10 9.40 19.83
N GLU A 150 14.06 10.00 20.52
CA GLU A 150 13.88 11.30 21.18
C GLU A 150 13.66 12.45 20.18
N PRO A 151 14.46 12.61 19.10
CA PRO A 151 14.18 13.60 18.06
C PRO A 151 12.80 13.44 17.41
N LEU A 152 12.35 12.20 17.21
CA LEU A 152 11.02 11.92 16.68
C LEU A 152 9.92 12.30 17.69
N GLN A 153 10.10 11.95 18.97
CA GLN A 153 9.19 12.33 20.06
C GLN A 153 9.03 13.85 20.15
N LYS A 154 10.14 14.59 20.08
CA LYS A 154 10.12 16.07 20.09
C LYS A 154 9.35 16.62 18.90
N PHE A 155 9.55 16.05 17.71
CA PHE A 155 8.81 16.46 16.51
C PHE A 155 7.31 16.15 16.63
N LEU A 156 6.95 14.97 17.14
CA LEU A 156 5.57 14.57 17.40
C LEU A 156 4.88 15.49 18.42
N GLY A 157 5.62 16.09 19.36
CA GLY A 157 5.10 17.10 20.28
C GLY A 157 4.52 18.34 19.59
N GLY A 158 4.95 18.63 18.36
CA GLY A 158 4.40 19.70 17.51
C GLY A 158 3.26 19.26 16.57
N ILE A 159 2.84 17.99 16.63
CA ILE A 159 1.75 17.44 15.81
C ILE A 159 0.51 17.25 16.69
N LYS A 160 -0.63 17.72 16.18
CA LYS A 160 -1.93 17.49 16.83
C LYS A 160 -2.38 16.06 16.56
N PHE A 161 -2.63 15.31 17.62
CA PHE A 161 -3.21 13.98 17.56
C PHE A 161 -4.70 14.08 17.90
N GLY A 162 -5.55 13.69 16.96
CA GLY A 162 -6.98 13.53 17.17
C GLY A 162 -7.32 12.25 17.92
N GLN A 163 -8.59 12.13 18.35
CA GLN A 163 -9.12 10.86 18.85
C GLN A 163 -9.29 9.88 17.68
N PRO A 164 -8.83 8.62 17.80
CA PRO A 164 -9.10 7.60 16.78
C PRO A 164 -10.62 7.40 16.60
N GLN A 165 -11.10 7.49 15.36
CA GLN A 165 -12.51 7.25 15.01
C GLN A 165 -12.83 5.75 14.87
N LEU A 166 -11.79 4.94 14.72
CA LEU A 166 -11.83 3.48 14.60
C LEU A 166 -10.56 2.87 15.24
N PRO A 167 -10.58 1.59 15.63
CA PRO A 167 -9.43 0.94 16.25
C PRO A 167 -8.19 0.92 15.35
N VAL A 168 -7.08 1.49 15.85
CA VAL A 168 -5.76 1.46 15.20
C VAL A 168 -4.85 0.52 15.99
N TYR A 169 -4.46 -0.60 15.39
CA TYR A 169 -3.57 -1.56 16.02
C TYR A 169 -2.12 -1.12 15.87
N ASN A 170 -1.41 -1.03 17.01
CA ASN A 170 -0.02 -0.60 17.04
C ASN A 170 0.96 -1.78 16.83
N ASN A 171 2.20 -1.50 16.45
CA ASN A 171 3.20 -2.56 16.18
C ASN A 171 3.87 -3.14 17.41
N THR A 172 3.92 -2.41 18.51
CA THR A 172 4.68 -2.82 19.71
C THR A 172 3.91 -3.85 20.52
N SER A 173 2.65 -3.58 20.85
CA SER A 173 1.82 -4.45 21.68
C SER A 173 0.80 -5.25 20.90
N ALA A 174 0.67 -5.01 19.59
CA ALA A 174 -0.37 -5.58 18.73
C ALA A 174 -1.81 -5.28 19.22
N ALA A 175 -1.99 -4.32 20.13
CA ALA A 175 -3.29 -3.90 20.64
C ALA A 175 -3.72 -2.57 20.02
N PRO A 176 -5.00 -2.17 20.13
CA PRO A 176 -5.44 -0.83 19.76
C PRO A 176 -4.70 0.25 20.56
N TYR A 177 -4.45 1.39 19.94
CA TYR A 177 -4.05 2.60 20.67
C TYR A 177 -5.14 3.03 21.67
N SER A 178 -4.74 3.60 22.81
CA SER A 178 -5.65 3.99 23.90
C SER A 178 -6.48 5.24 23.64
N GLY A 179 -6.17 6.01 22.59
CA GLY A 179 -6.77 7.33 22.32
C GLY A 179 -6.15 8.48 23.11
N ASP A 180 -5.31 8.22 24.13
CA ASP A 180 -4.56 9.29 24.79
C ASP A 180 -3.42 9.79 23.89
N ALA A 181 -3.53 11.04 23.43
CA ALA A 181 -2.60 11.64 22.48
C ALA A 181 -1.14 11.61 22.95
N LYS A 182 -0.88 11.76 24.25
CA LYS A 182 0.48 11.75 24.80
C LYS A 182 1.06 10.33 24.76
N ALA A 183 0.32 9.33 25.21
CA ALA A 183 0.71 7.93 25.18
C ALA A 183 0.93 7.44 23.73
N MET A 184 0.04 7.82 22.80
CA MET A 184 0.15 7.46 21.39
C MET A 184 1.43 8.01 20.75
N ARG A 185 1.76 9.28 20.99
CA ARG A 185 3.02 9.87 20.50
C ARG A 185 4.25 9.15 21.05
N THR A 186 4.28 8.92 22.36
CA THR A 186 5.38 8.21 23.03
C THR A 186 5.58 6.82 22.46
N MET A 187 4.48 6.07 22.27
CA MET A 187 4.53 4.73 21.69
C MET A 187 4.98 4.76 20.23
N LEU A 188 4.47 5.68 19.41
CA LEU A 188 4.87 5.80 18.00
C LEU A 188 6.35 6.21 17.83
N ALA A 189 6.90 7.03 18.74
CA ALA A 189 8.32 7.35 18.74
C ALA A 189 9.18 6.13 19.13
N ALA A 190 8.80 5.43 20.21
CA ALA A 190 9.50 4.25 20.70
C ALA A 190 9.47 3.08 19.70
N GLN A 191 8.42 3.01 18.87
CA GLN A 191 8.25 2.00 17.82
C GLN A 191 9.47 1.84 16.90
N LEU A 192 10.25 2.91 16.67
CA LEU A 192 11.46 2.83 15.84
C LEU A 192 12.43 1.77 16.33
N ALA A 193 12.60 1.64 17.65
CA ALA A 193 13.58 0.76 18.29
C ALA A 193 12.96 -0.52 18.88
N GLN A 194 11.65 -0.73 18.68
CA GLN A 194 10.91 -1.88 19.21
C GLN A 194 10.52 -2.84 18.09
N PRO A 195 10.41 -4.15 18.39
CA PRO A 195 9.99 -5.15 17.41
C PRO A 195 8.60 -4.88 16.86
N VAL A 196 8.38 -5.24 15.59
CA VAL A 196 7.06 -5.19 14.95
C VAL A 196 6.34 -6.53 15.13
N GLN A 197 5.29 -6.54 15.96
CA GLN A 197 4.43 -7.69 16.24
C GLN A 197 3.31 -7.86 15.19
N PHE A 198 3.69 -7.98 13.90
CA PHE A 198 2.70 -7.95 12.81
C PHE A 198 1.79 -9.18 12.79
N ALA A 199 2.33 -10.39 12.99
CA ALA A 199 1.53 -11.61 13.02
C ALA A 199 0.47 -11.55 14.15
N GLN A 200 0.88 -11.10 15.33
CA GLN A 200 -0.02 -10.91 16.46
C GLN A 200 -1.04 -9.81 16.16
N GLN A 201 -0.63 -8.68 15.55
CA GLN A 201 -1.54 -7.61 15.13
C GLN A 201 -2.64 -8.14 14.22
N LEU A 202 -2.31 -8.97 13.22
CA LEU A 202 -3.28 -9.59 12.33
C LEU A 202 -4.27 -10.50 13.08
N GLN A 203 -3.76 -11.31 14.01
CA GLN A 203 -4.60 -12.20 14.83
C GLN A 203 -5.56 -11.41 15.71
N GLN A 204 -5.11 -10.30 16.31
CA GLN A 204 -5.96 -9.42 17.11
C GLN A 204 -7.03 -8.72 16.25
N MET A 205 -6.65 -8.24 15.07
CA MET A 205 -7.62 -7.66 14.11
C MET A 205 -8.65 -8.70 13.66
N GLN A 206 -8.25 -9.96 13.43
CA GLN A 206 -9.17 -11.04 13.09
C GLN A 206 -10.11 -11.38 14.27
N ALA A 207 -9.57 -11.46 15.49
CA ALA A 207 -10.34 -11.70 16.71
C ALA A 207 -11.39 -10.59 16.94
N ALA A 208 -11.06 -9.35 16.58
CA ALA A 208 -11.98 -8.21 16.61
C ALA A 208 -12.99 -8.17 15.45
N GLY A 209 -13.03 -9.20 14.59
CA GLY A 209 -14.03 -9.34 13.53
C GLY A 209 -13.52 -9.04 12.11
N GLY A 210 -12.25 -8.64 11.93
CA GLY A 210 -11.69 -8.41 10.60
C GLY A 210 -11.69 -9.69 9.74
N ARG A 211 -12.27 -9.61 8.53
CA ARG A 211 -12.31 -10.73 7.58
C ARG A 211 -11.72 -10.40 6.22
N ILE A 212 -11.78 -9.14 5.82
CA ILE A 212 -11.29 -8.68 4.52
C ILE A 212 -10.16 -7.68 4.77
N PHE A 213 -8.93 -8.05 4.43
CA PHE A 213 -7.73 -7.26 4.63
C PHE A 213 -7.30 -6.63 3.30
N ILE A 214 -7.31 -5.30 3.25
CA ILE A 214 -6.96 -4.52 2.07
C ILE A 214 -5.56 -3.94 2.26
N GLU A 215 -4.59 -4.38 1.46
CA GLU A 215 -3.26 -3.77 1.42
C GLU A 215 -3.32 -2.52 0.54
N VAL A 216 -3.18 -1.38 1.19
CA VAL A 216 -3.21 -0.06 0.57
C VAL A 216 -1.76 0.42 0.42
N GLY A 217 -1.44 1.08 -0.68
CA GLY A 217 -0.06 1.45 -1.00
C GLY A 217 0.64 0.47 -1.95
N ALA A 218 1.96 0.56 -2.06
CA ALA A 218 2.73 -0.13 -3.10
C ALA A 218 3.09 -1.57 -2.73
N GLY A 219 2.77 -2.52 -3.62
CA GLY A 219 3.13 -3.93 -3.49
C GLY A 219 1.97 -4.83 -3.06
N ALA A 220 2.33 -6.06 -2.69
CA ALA A 220 1.39 -7.09 -2.25
C ALA A 220 1.97 -7.95 -1.11
N VAL A 221 2.92 -7.40 -0.35
CA VAL A 221 3.68 -8.19 0.61
C VAL A 221 2.86 -8.46 1.86
N LEU A 222 2.10 -7.47 2.35
CA LEU A 222 1.26 -7.69 3.52
C LEU A 222 0.13 -8.64 3.25
N SER A 223 -0.45 -8.60 2.06
CA SER A 223 -1.44 -9.57 1.62
C SER A 223 -0.86 -11.00 1.67
N GLY A 224 0.43 -11.15 1.36
CA GLY A 224 1.16 -12.41 1.56
C GLY A 224 1.28 -12.80 3.03
N LEU A 225 1.66 -11.87 3.90
CA LEU A 225 1.77 -12.11 5.35
C LEU A 225 0.41 -12.41 6.00
N VAL A 226 -0.67 -11.77 5.55
CA VAL A 226 -2.05 -12.07 5.96
C VAL A 226 -2.38 -13.51 5.65
N ARG A 227 -2.16 -13.95 4.40
CA ARG A 227 -2.39 -15.36 4.01
C ARG A 227 -1.56 -16.35 4.83
N GLN A 228 -0.30 -16.02 5.10
CA GLN A 228 0.57 -16.88 5.92
C GLN A 228 0.16 -16.95 7.39
N THR A 229 -0.54 -15.94 7.90
CA THR A 229 -0.89 -15.83 9.33
C THR A 229 -2.31 -16.31 9.61
N LEU A 230 -3.26 -15.93 8.75
CA LEU A 230 -4.69 -16.16 8.96
C LEU A 230 -5.27 -17.26 8.05
N GLY A 231 -4.52 -17.72 7.04
CA GLY A 231 -4.98 -18.74 6.09
C GLY A 231 -6.30 -18.36 5.41
N ASP A 232 -7.18 -19.34 5.25
CA ASP A 232 -8.48 -19.19 4.59
C ASP A 232 -9.52 -18.47 5.45
N ALA A 233 -9.22 -18.19 6.72
CA ALA A 233 -10.11 -17.45 7.61
C ALA A 233 -10.13 -15.93 7.33
N ALA A 234 -9.36 -15.46 6.34
CA ALA A 234 -9.34 -14.07 5.91
C ALA A 234 -9.08 -13.92 4.40
N THR A 235 -9.75 -12.96 3.77
CA THR A 235 -9.47 -12.54 2.38
C THR A 235 -8.43 -11.42 2.39
N ALA A 236 -7.39 -11.53 1.54
CA ALA A 236 -6.33 -10.53 1.42
C ALA A 236 -6.22 -9.96 0.00
N ILE A 237 -6.39 -8.65 -0.16
CA ILE A 237 -6.44 -7.96 -1.46
C ILE A 237 -5.44 -6.80 -1.46
N ALA A 238 -4.50 -6.82 -2.39
CA ALA A 238 -3.59 -5.70 -2.63
C ALA A 238 -4.09 -4.83 -3.78
N LEU A 239 -4.03 -3.51 -3.62
CA LEU A 239 -4.47 -2.55 -4.64
C LEU A 239 -3.39 -2.18 -5.66
N ASN A 240 -2.12 -2.49 -5.38
CA ASN A 240 -1.01 -2.18 -6.29
C ASN A 240 0.03 -3.32 -6.33
N PRO A 241 -0.37 -4.54 -6.73
CA PRO A 241 0.56 -5.65 -6.82
C PRO A 241 1.65 -5.39 -7.87
N ALA A 242 2.86 -5.88 -7.61
CA ALA A 242 3.96 -5.75 -8.56
C ALA A 242 3.71 -6.58 -9.83
N GLY A 243 4.20 -6.08 -10.97
CA GLY A 243 4.12 -6.79 -12.25
C GLY A 243 2.88 -6.48 -13.09
N GLN A 244 2.08 -5.49 -12.69
CA GLN A 244 0.94 -5.00 -13.46
C GLN A 244 0.95 -3.46 -13.49
N PRO A 245 0.34 -2.83 -14.51
CA PRO A 245 0.03 -1.41 -14.49
C PRO A 245 -0.79 -1.04 -13.25
N ALA A 246 -0.53 0.14 -12.67
CA ALA A 246 -1.11 0.55 -11.38
C ALA A 246 -2.64 0.71 -11.44
N ASP A 247 -3.15 1.21 -12.57
CA ASP A 247 -4.58 1.30 -12.88
C ASP A 247 -5.25 -0.08 -12.94
N VAL A 248 -4.62 -1.05 -13.61
CA VAL A 248 -5.11 -2.44 -13.68
C VAL A 248 -5.14 -3.08 -12.29
N GLY A 249 -4.05 -2.91 -11.52
CA GLY A 249 -3.96 -3.42 -10.14
C GLY A 249 -5.05 -2.84 -9.24
N LEU A 250 -5.30 -1.53 -9.34
CA LEU A 250 -6.31 -0.81 -8.58
C LEU A 250 -7.72 -1.30 -8.93
N LEU A 251 -8.09 -1.30 -10.23
CA LEU A 251 -9.42 -1.70 -10.68
C LEU A 251 -9.69 -3.18 -10.40
N SER A 252 -8.70 -4.05 -10.59
CA SER A 252 -8.80 -5.46 -10.21
C SER A 252 -8.98 -5.62 -8.69
N GLY A 253 -8.26 -4.83 -7.89
CA GLY A 253 -8.43 -4.76 -6.44
C GLY A 253 -9.86 -4.39 -6.04
N LEU A 254 -10.41 -3.31 -6.59
CA LEU A 254 -11.80 -2.88 -6.36
C LEU A 254 -12.82 -3.95 -6.77
N ALA A 255 -12.63 -4.59 -7.93
CA ALA A 255 -13.50 -5.66 -8.38
C ALA A 255 -13.47 -6.87 -7.41
N ARG A 256 -12.29 -7.22 -6.90
CA ARG A 256 -12.15 -8.29 -5.90
C ARG A 256 -12.81 -7.92 -4.57
N LEU A 257 -12.80 -6.65 -4.18
CA LEU A 257 -13.53 -6.19 -2.99
C LEU A 257 -15.05 -6.35 -3.17
N ALA A 258 -15.57 -6.00 -4.35
CA ALA A 258 -16.98 -6.22 -4.68
C ALA A 258 -17.36 -7.71 -4.65
N VAL A 259 -16.53 -8.59 -5.22
CA VAL A 259 -16.73 -10.05 -5.16
C VAL A 259 -16.66 -10.57 -3.72
N ALA A 260 -15.81 -9.98 -2.88
CA ALA A 260 -15.73 -10.30 -1.45
C ALA A 260 -16.93 -9.77 -0.63
N GLY A 261 -17.88 -9.06 -1.27
CA GLY A 261 -19.12 -8.59 -0.65
C GLY A 261 -19.10 -7.15 -0.16
N LEU A 262 -18.05 -6.36 -0.45
CA LEU A 262 -18.07 -4.93 -0.14
C LEU A 262 -18.91 -4.16 -1.17
N ALA A 263 -19.72 -3.21 -0.69
CA ALA A 263 -20.37 -2.25 -1.56
C ALA A 263 -19.31 -1.29 -2.14
N VAL A 264 -19.04 -1.44 -3.44
CA VAL A 264 -18.15 -0.54 -4.18
C VAL A 264 -19.03 0.36 -5.05
N ASN A 265 -18.93 1.67 -4.82
CA ASN A 265 -19.49 2.66 -5.72
C ASN A 265 -18.61 2.72 -6.97
N TRP A 266 -19.19 2.48 -8.15
CA TRP A 266 -18.47 2.54 -9.43
C TRP A 266 -18.64 3.88 -10.15
N ASP A 267 -19.59 4.71 -9.72
CA ASP A 267 -19.94 5.96 -10.38
C ASP A 267 -18.77 6.96 -10.37
N PHE A 268 -17.88 6.88 -9.36
CA PHE A 268 -16.69 7.74 -9.27
C PHE A 268 -15.75 7.62 -10.47
N LEU A 269 -15.76 6.49 -11.20
CA LEU A 269 -14.96 6.32 -12.43
C LEU A 269 -15.43 7.24 -13.56
N TRP A 270 -16.68 7.69 -13.49
CA TRP A 270 -17.30 8.57 -14.47
C TRP A 270 -17.36 10.02 -13.99
N ASP A 271 -16.86 10.32 -12.79
CA ASP A 271 -16.80 11.70 -12.31
C ASP A 271 -15.88 12.53 -13.20
N GLY A 272 -16.36 13.71 -13.61
CA GLY A 272 -15.65 14.54 -14.59
C GLY A 272 -15.62 13.98 -16.02
N TYR A 273 -16.14 12.78 -16.30
CA TYR A 273 -16.26 12.28 -17.67
C TYR A 273 -17.13 13.25 -18.48
N ARG A 274 -16.64 13.61 -19.66
CA ARG A 274 -17.38 14.40 -20.64
C ARG A 274 -17.46 13.53 -21.88
N VAL A 275 -18.67 13.29 -22.35
CA VAL A 275 -18.87 12.69 -23.67
C VAL A 275 -18.08 13.54 -24.66
N PRO A 276 -17.12 12.96 -25.41
CA PRO A 276 -16.39 13.72 -26.41
C PRO A 276 -17.40 14.38 -27.35
N VAL A 277 -17.38 15.71 -27.41
CA VAL A 277 -18.16 16.42 -28.42
C VAL A 277 -17.55 16.01 -29.76
N PRO A 278 -18.33 15.45 -30.71
CA PRO A 278 -17.81 15.13 -32.02
C PRO A 278 -17.08 16.34 -32.58
N GLU A 279 -15.82 16.18 -32.98
CA GLU A 279 -15.11 17.27 -33.63
C GLU A 279 -15.95 17.72 -34.83
N PRO A 280 -16.26 19.02 -34.96
CA PRO A 280 -17.00 19.50 -36.11
C PRO A 280 -16.22 19.09 -37.36
N LYS A 281 -16.92 18.58 -38.38
CA LYS A 281 -16.29 18.28 -39.66
C LYS A 281 -15.63 19.55 -40.16
N LEU A 282 -14.29 19.56 -40.15
CA LEU A 282 -13.51 20.65 -40.70
C LEU A 282 -13.91 20.80 -42.17
N SER A 283 -14.23 22.02 -42.59
CA SER A 283 -14.48 22.28 -44.01
C SER A 283 -13.18 22.04 -44.78
N ALA A 284 -13.28 21.78 -46.09
CA ALA A 284 -12.10 21.68 -46.96
C ALA A 284 -11.23 22.96 -46.95
N ALA A 285 -11.75 24.07 -46.42
CA ALA A 285 -11.05 25.33 -46.26
C ALA A 285 -10.45 25.56 -44.86
N ALA A 286 -10.62 24.61 -43.92
CA ALA A 286 -10.06 24.73 -42.58
C ALA A 286 -8.54 24.56 -42.62
N LEU A 287 -7.81 25.54 -42.11
CA LEU A 287 -6.35 25.43 -41.91
C LEU A 287 -6.04 25.05 -40.46
N PRO A 288 -5.17 24.04 -40.22
CA PRO A 288 -4.65 23.77 -38.90
C PRO A 288 -3.80 24.95 -38.42
N VAL A 289 -4.17 25.51 -37.27
CA VAL A 289 -3.37 26.56 -36.61
C VAL A 289 -2.30 25.87 -35.77
N GLY A 290 -1.08 25.79 -36.31
CA GLY A 290 0.13 25.42 -35.55
C GLY A 290 0.94 26.65 -35.16
N GLY A 291 1.98 26.46 -34.33
CA GLY A 291 2.84 27.54 -33.83
C GLY A 291 3.48 28.44 -34.92
N TYR A 292 3.54 27.98 -36.17
CA TYR A 292 4.07 28.75 -37.31
C TYR A 292 3.05 29.69 -37.99
N ASN A 293 1.75 29.49 -37.77
CA ASN A 293 0.66 30.25 -38.42
C ASN A 293 -0.04 31.24 -37.45
N ILE A 294 0.28 31.19 -36.15
CA ILE A 294 -0.28 32.10 -35.14
C ILE A 294 0.22 33.54 -35.41
N GLY A 295 -0.70 34.48 -35.56
CA GLY A 295 -0.41 35.91 -35.72
C GLY A 295 -0.03 36.35 -37.14
N ARG A 296 -0.11 35.46 -38.14
CA ARG A 296 0.15 35.82 -39.55
C ARG A 296 -1.17 36.01 -40.32
N PRO A 297 -1.32 37.10 -41.11
CA PRO A 297 -2.52 37.30 -41.93
C PRO A 297 -2.61 36.26 -43.05
N TYR A 298 -3.79 35.66 -43.21
CA TYR A 298 -4.10 34.71 -44.28
C TYR A 298 -5.15 35.30 -45.24
N PRO A 299 -4.99 35.11 -46.57
CA PRO A 299 -3.87 34.48 -47.26
C PRO A 299 -2.57 35.30 -47.17
N PRO A 300 -1.38 34.67 -47.25
CA PRO A 300 -0.11 35.39 -47.21
C PRO A 300 -0.06 36.42 -48.35
N ARG A 301 0.21 37.68 -48.01
CA ARG A 301 0.19 38.81 -48.96
C ARG A 301 1.16 38.65 -50.14
N SER A 302 2.17 37.81 -50.01
CA SER A 302 3.16 37.52 -51.05
C SER A 302 2.73 36.44 -52.06
N GLY A 303 1.53 35.86 -51.95
CA GLY A 303 1.04 34.83 -52.88
C GLY A 303 1.80 33.49 -52.80
N VAL A 304 2.77 33.36 -51.91
CA VAL A 304 3.53 32.13 -51.72
C VAL A 304 2.67 31.16 -50.91
N LYS A 305 2.28 30.04 -51.53
CA LYS A 305 1.67 28.90 -50.83
C LYS A 305 2.64 28.47 -49.71
N THR A 306 2.16 28.45 -48.46
CA THR A 306 2.92 27.87 -47.35
C THR A 306 3.31 26.45 -47.70
N ALA A 307 4.60 26.15 -47.59
CA ALA A 307 5.20 24.87 -47.93
C ALA A 307 4.47 23.70 -47.26
N ALA A 308 4.49 22.55 -47.93
CA ALA A 308 3.84 21.32 -47.49
C ALA A 308 4.16 21.00 -46.03
N VAL A 309 3.12 20.59 -45.31
CA VAL A 309 3.18 20.07 -43.95
C VAL A 309 4.28 19.01 -43.87
N LEU A 310 5.18 19.13 -42.90
CA LEU A 310 6.20 18.12 -42.62
C LEU A 310 5.52 16.76 -42.40
N GLU A 311 5.69 15.85 -43.35
CA GLU A 311 5.07 14.52 -43.43
C GLU A 311 5.66 13.50 -42.42
N ASN A 312 6.37 13.98 -41.38
CA ASN A 312 7.15 13.15 -40.46
C ASN A 312 6.61 13.10 -39.02
N ALA A 313 5.33 13.39 -38.80
CA ALA A 313 4.70 12.99 -37.54
C ALA A 313 4.41 11.48 -37.58
N PRO A 314 4.99 10.65 -36.70
CA PRO A 314 4.64 9.23 -36.66
C PRO A 314 3.14 9.11 -36.44
N ALA A 315 2.47 8.34 -37.30
CA ALA A 315 1.05 8.07 -37.16
C ALA A 315 0.79 7.49 -35.75
N PRO A 316 -0.23 7.96 -35.02
CA PRO A 316 -0.61 7.32 -33.77
C PRO A 316 -0.99 5.88 -34.10
N HIS A 317 -0.20 4.93 -33.62
CA HIS A 317 -0.60 3.53 -33.57
C HIS A 317 -1.76 3.41 -32.58
N VAL A 318 -2.97 3.65 -33.05
CA VAL A 318 -4.18 3.18 -32.37
C VAL A 318 -4.13 1.67 -32.49
N THR A 319 -3.73 1.00 -31.43
CA THR A 319 -3.93 -0.45 -31.30
C THR A 319 -5.45 -0.63 -31.27
N GLN A 320 -6.04 -0.98 -32.41
CA GLN A 320 -7.42 -1.43 -32.42
C GLN A 320 -7.50 -2.62 -31.47
N ALA A 321 -8.33 -2.48 -30.44
CA ALA A 321 -8.73 -3.63 -29.65
C ALA A 321 -9.28 -4.67 -30.62
N SER A 322 -8.61 -5.82 -30.71
CA SER A 322 -9.15 -7.00 -31.37
C SER A 322 -10.58 -7.20 -30.87
N ALA A 323 -11.54 -7.13 -31.78
CA ALA A 323 -12.93 -7.39 -31.47
C ALA A 323 -13.00 -8.77 -30.80
N ALA A 324 -13.47 -8.81 -29.56
CA ALA A 324 -13.74 -10.06 -28.88
C ALA A 324 -14.71 -10.89 -29.76
N PRO A 325 -14.47 -12.19 -29.97
CA PRO A 325 -15.40 -13.03 -30.70
C PRO A 325 -16.77 -12.95 -30.03
N GLY A 326 -17.79 -12.71 -30.84
CA GLY A 326 -19.15 -12.40 -30.40
C GLY A 326 -19.64 -13.38 -29.35
N VAL A 327 -19.93 -12.87 -28.16
CA VAL A 327 -20.64 -13.62 -27.13
C VAL A 327 -22.06 -13.84 -27.66
N ALA A 328 -22.36 -15.07 -28.06
CA ALA A 328 -23.72 -15.48 -28.37
C ALA A 328 -24.62 -15.09 -27.19
N ARG A 329 -25.63 -14.25 -27.44
CA ARG A 329 -26.68 -13.95 -26.47
C ARG A 329 -27.26 -15.29 -26.00
N MET A 330 -27.08 -15.61 -24.72
CA MET A 330 -27.81 -16.70 -24.09
C MET A 330 -29.31 -16.38 -24.19
N PRO A 331 -30.16 -17.35 -24.59
CA PRO A 331 -31.60 -17.15 -24.53
C PRO A 331 -32.03 -16.92 -23.08
N ALA A 332 -32.92 -15.96 -22.87
CA ALA A 332 -33.48 -15.65 -21.57
C ALA A 332 -34.13 -16.91 -20.97
N ALA A 333 -33.81 -17.21 -19.71
CA ALA A 333 -34.47 -18.27 -18.97
C ALA A 333 -35.99 -17.97 -18.87
N PRO A 334 -36.86 -18.97 -19.02
CA PRO A 334 -38.30 -18.76 -18.90
C PRO A 334 -38.65 -18.34 -17.48
N VAL A 335 -39.41 -17.26 -17.36
CA VAL A 335 -39.98 -16.79 -16.10
C VAL A 335 -41.04 -17.81 -15.67
N ALA A 336 -40.72 -18.64 -14.69
CA ALA A 336 -41.69 -19.49 -14.04
C ALA A 336 -42.59 -18.63 -13.14
N ALA A 337 -43.90 -18.69 -13.40
CA ALA A 337 -44.92 -18.03 -12.60
C ALA A 337 -44.87 -18.51 -11.14
N ALA A 338 -44.69 -17.59 -10.22
CA ALA A 338 -44.75 -17.85 -8.79
C ALA A 338 -46.21 -18.15 -8.39
N GLN A 339 -46.49 -19.39 -7.99
CA GLN A 339 -47.68 -19.73 -7.21
C GLN A 339 -47.43 -19.43 -5.73
N ALA A 340 -48.39 -18.76 -5.12
CA ALA A 340 -48.40 -18.36 -3.72
C ALA A 340 -48.56 -19.57 -2.79
N ALA A 341 -47.77 -19.64 -1.72
CA ALA A 341 -48.13 -20.37 -0.51
C ALA A 341 -47.37 -19.88 0.74
N ALA A 342 -48.15 -19.39 1.70
CA ALA A 342 -48.04 -19.49 3.16
C ALA A 342 -46.84 -18.88 3.93
N ALA A 343 -47.19 -18.40 5.13
CA ALA A 343 -46.42 -17.48 5.97
C ALA A 343 -45.64 -18.13 7.13
N ALA A 344 -44.63 -17.37 7.59
CA ALA A 344 -43.95 -17.32 8.91
C ALA A 344 -42.69 -18.18 9.13
N PRO A 345 -41.75 -17.80 10.05
CA PRO A 345 -41.61 -16.54 10.80
C PRO A 345 -40.26 -15.79 10.55
N GLN A 346 -40.20 -14.56 11.05
CA GLN A 346 -39.04 -13.65 11.01
C GLN A 346 -37.84 -14.19 11.80
N SER A 347 -36.63 -14.14 11.22
CA SER A 347 -35.38 -14.29 11.98
C SER A 347 -34.26 -13.38 11.46
N ALA A 348 -33.76 -12.53 12.37
CA ALA A 348 -32.44 -11.89 12.50
C ALA A 348 -31.73 -11.29 11.25
N ALA A 349 -31.38 -10.01 11.37
CA ALA A 349 -30.54 -9.26 10.42
C ALA A 349 -29.16 -9.92 10.21
N PRO A 350 -28.61 -9.91 8.98
CA PRO A 350 -27.27 -10.41 8.73
C PRO A 350 -26.22 -9.45 9.33
N ALA A 351 -25.28 -10.02 10.08
CA ALA A 351 -24.13 -9.31 10.64
C ALA A 351 -23.29 -8.66 9.51
N ARG A 352 -22.95 -7.38 9.68
CA ARG A 352 -22.05 -6.64 8.78
C ARG A 352 -20.64 -7.24 8.85
N LEU A 353 -20.07 -7.56 7.68
CA LEU A 353 -18.69 -8.02 7.52
C LEU A 353 -17.72 -6.85 7.67
N ALA A 354 -16.78 -6.96 8.61
CA ALA A 354 -15.84 -5.89 8.89
C ALA A 354 -14.56 -5.91 8.02
N ALA A 355 -14.19 -4.77 7.43
CA ALA A 355 -13.00 -4.59 6.59
C ALA A 355 -11.80 -3.96 7.35
N ALA A 356 -10.62 -4.54 7.20
CA ALA A 356 -9.36 -4.10 7.78
C ALA A 356 -8.38 -3.61 6.71
N MET A 357 -7.62 -2.53 6.93
CA MET A 357 -6.59 -2.04 5.98
C MET A 357 -5.16 -2.16 6.55
N LEU A 358 -4.18 -2.48 5.70
CA LEU A 358 -2.77 -2.75 6.04
C LEU A 358 -1.77 -2.06 5.07
N TRP A 359 -0.59 -1.61 5.56
CA TRP A 359 0.46 -0.91 4.75
C TRP A 359 1.91 -1.38 4.99
N ARG A 360 2.75 -1.55 3.96
CA ARG A 360 4.21 -1.87 4.09
C ARG A 360 5.08 -1.20 3.03
N ALA A 361 6.37 -1.07 3.33
CA ALA A 361 7.43 -0.80 2.37
C ALA A 361 8.05 -2.11 1.81
N HIS A 362 8.06 -2.30 0.48
CA HIS A 362 8.97 -3.29 -0.14
C HIS A 362 9.47 -2.85 -1.52
N MET A 363 10.76 -3.08 -1.78
CA MET A 363 11.46 -2.74 -3.03
C MET A 363 11.96 -4.01 -3.74
N LYS A 364 11.74 -4.12 -5.05
CA LYS A 364 12.38 -5.13 -5.93
C LYS A 364 13.43 -4.47 -6.84
N ARG A 365 14.51 -5.19 -7.11
CA ARG A 365 15.52 -4.90 -8.14
C ARG A 365 14.98 -5.33 -9.51
N SER A 366 15.25 -4.55 -10.56
CA SER A 366 15.30 -5.04 -11.94
C SER A 366 16.77 -5.14 -12.33
N CYS A 367 17.20 -6.32 -12.75
CA CYS A 367 18.44 -6.50 -13.50
C CYS A 367 18.18 -6.09 -14.95
N ALA A 368 19.01 -5.20 -15.48
CA ALA A 368 19.28 -5.08 -16.90
C ALA A 368 20.81 -4.90 -17.01
N GLN A 369 21.37 -5.56 -18.02
CA GLN A 369 22.79 -5.74 -18.32
C GLN A 369 23.55 -4.43 -18.45
#